data_AF-A0A3D4CS81-F1
#
_entry.id   AF-A0A3D4CS81-F1
#
_cell.length_a   1.000
_cell.length_b   1.000
_cell.length_c   1.000
_cell.angle_alpha   90.00
_cell.angle_beta   90.00
_cell.angle_gamma   90.00
#
_symmetry.space_group_name_H-M   'P 1'
#
loop_
_entity.id
_entity.type
_entity.pdbx_description
1 polymer ?
#
loop_
_entity_poly.entity_id
_entity_poly.type
_entity_poly.pdbx_seq_one_letter_code
_entity_poly.pdbx_strand_id
1 'polypeptide(L)' 'MEEIFRLPIWAWGMFAIGACIGSYLNVVIYRWPREGMSVTTPSRSFCPGCRVEIPWYRNIPLFTWLVQRGKCASCE' A
#
# COMPACT_ATOMS: atom_id res chain seq x y z
N MET A 1 -11.29 -17.32 -12.97
CA MET A 1 -11.04 -17.49 -11.52
C MET A 1 -10.48 -18.87 -11.20
N GLU A 2 -10.99 -19.93 -11.83
CA GLU A 2 -10.51 -21.31 -11.60
C GLU A 2 -9.02 -21.52 -11.95
N GLU A 3 -8.52 -20.88 -13.01
CA GLU A 3 -7.09 -20.93 -13.38
C GLU A 3 -6.15 -20.25 -12.36
N ILE A 4 -6.64 -19.24 -11.63
CA ILE A 4 -5.85 -18.55 -10.58
C ILE A 4 -5.58 -19.50 -9.41
N PHE A 5 -6.57 -20.31 -9.03
CA PHE A 5 -6.42 -21.31 -7.96
C PHE A 5 -5.59 -22.52 -8.37
N ARG A 6 -5.32 -22.69 -9.67
CA ARG A 6 -4.39 -23.71 -10.18
C ARG A 6 -2.93 -23.26 -10.19
N LEU A 7 -2.67 -21.98 -9.89
CA LEU A 7 -1.31 -21.48 -9.78
C LEU A 7 -0.58 -22.17 -8.63
N PRO A 8 0.67 -22.59 -8.84
CA PRO A 8 1.47 -23.20 -7.79
C PRO A 8 1.74 -22.21 -6.66
N ILE A 9 1.96 -22.70 -5.43
CA ILE A 9 2.09 -21.87 -4.23
C ILE A 9 3.19 -20.79 -4.33
N TRP A 10 4.25 -21.05 -5.09
CA TRP A 10 5.32 -20.07 -5.34
C TRP A 10 4.83 -18.86 -6.13
N ALA A 11 3.87 -19.02 -7.04
CA ALA A 11 3.31 -17.92 -7.82
C ALA A 11 2.53 -16.95 -6.92
N TRP A 12 1.78 -17.49 -5.97
CA TRP A 12 1.11 -16.70 -4.93
C TRP A 12 2.10 -15.98 -4.02
N GLY A 13 3.20 -16.63 -3.66
CA GLY A 13 4.31 -15.99 -2.93
C GLY A 13 4.91 -14.81 -3.70
N MET A 14 5.23 -14.99 -4.98
CA MET A 14 5.76 -13.94 -5.84
C MET A 14 4.79 -12.76 -5.98
N PHE A 15 3.50 -13.04 -6.13
CA PHE A 15 2.46 -12.01 -6.19
C PHE A 15 2.39 -11.20 -4.89
N ALA A 16 2.38 -11.86 -3.74
CA ALA A 16 2.33 -11.20 -2.44
C ALA A 16 3.58 -10.31 -2.21
N ILE A 17 4.77 -10.82 -2.54
CA ILE A 17 6.02 -10.06 -2.47
C ILE A 17 5.95 -8.84 -3.40
N GLY A 18 5.51 -9.03 -4.65
CA GLY A 18 5.34 -7.94 -5.61
C GLY A 18 4.38 -6.86 -5.13
N ALA A 19 3.25 -7.25 -4.53
CA ALA A 19 2.28 -6.32 -3.96
C ALA A 19 2.87 -5.53 -2.77
N CYS A 20 3.64 -6.18 -1.90
CA CYS A 20 4.33 -5.53 -0.78
C CYS A 20 5.40 -4.53 -1.28
N ILE A 21 6.22 -4.93 -2.26
CA ILE A 21 7.24 -4.06 -2.87
C ILE A 21 6.57 -2.85 -3.52
N GLY A 22 5.53 -3.06 -4.34
CA GLY A 22 4.79 -1.98 -4.98
C GLY A 22 4.17 -1.01 -3.97
N SER A 23 3.59 -1.53 -2.88
CA SER A 23 3.04 -0.71 -1.79
C SER A 23 4.11 0.16 -1.13
N TYR A 24 5.30 -0.38 -0.87
CA TYR A 24 6.40 0.37 -0.26
C TYR A 24 7.00 1.40 -1.23
N LEU A 25 7.18 1.05 -2.51
CA LEU A 25 7.67 1.98 -3.53
C LEU A 25 6.78 3.22 -3.64
N ASN A 26 5.47 3.08 -3.42
CA ASN A 26 4.55 4.21 -3.39
C ASN A 26 4.92 5.24 -2.28
N VAL A 27 5.36 4.75 -1.11
CA VAL A 27 5.86 5.60 -0.03
C VAL A 27 7.16 6.28 -0.43
N VAL A 28 8.09 5.55 -1.06
CA VAL A 28 9.37 6.10 -1.51
C VAL A 28 9.17 7.19 -2.55
N ILE A 29 8.38 6.92 -3.59
CA ILE A 29 8.08 7.89 -4.67
C ILE A 29 7.42 9.14 -4.09
N TYR A 30 6.54 8.99 -3.10
CA TYR A 30 5.89 10.13 -2.46
C TYR A 30 6.86 10.93 -1.55
N ARG A 31 7.67 10.27 -0.72
CA ARG A 31 8.47 10.95 0.31
C ARG A 31 9.80 11.48 -0.21
N TRP A 32 10.48 10.75 -1.10
CA TRP A 32 11.82 11.06 -1.57
C TRP A 32 12.01 12.48 -2.18
N PRO A 33 11.10 12.99 -3.03
CA PRO A 33 11.29 14.31 -3.64
C PRO A 33 10.86 15.47 -2.71
N ARG A 34 10.36 15.20 -1.50
CA ARG A 34 9.80 16.23 -0.62
C ARG A 34 10.79 16.55 0.50
N GLU A 35 11.11 17.83 0.66
CA GLU A 35 12.02 18.30 1.71
C GLU A 35 11.50 17.96 3.12
N GLY A 36 12.41 17.58 4.02
CA GLY A 36 12.10 17.27 5.42
C GLY A 36 11.41 15.93 5.67
N MET A 37 11.18 15.11 4.63
CA MET A 37 10.65 13.76 4.77
C MET A 37 11.68 12.72 4.34
N SER A 38 11.71 11.61 5.06
CA SER A 38 12.51 10.43 4.71
C SER A 38 11.61 9.21 4.66
N VAL A 39 12.13 8.07 4.21
CA VAL A 39 11.31 6.85 4.18
C VAL A 39 10.86 6.43 5.59
N THR A 40 11.69 6.71 6.60
CA THR A 40 11.41 6.41 8.00
C THR A 40 10.73 7.56 8.75
N THR A 41 10.73 8.78 8.20
CA THR A 41 10.17 9.98 8.83
C THR A 41 9.13 10.64 7.93
N PRO A 42 7.84 10.67 8.32
CA PRO A 42 7.27 10.23 9.61
C PRO A 42 7.17 8.71 9.76
N SER A 43 7.19 8.23 11.01
CA SER A 43 7.21 6.79 11.34
C SER A 43 5.95 6.04 10.91
N ARG A 44 4.81 6.72 10.81
CA ARG A 44 3.52 6.15 10.41
C ARG A 44 3.18 6.51 8.97
N SER A 45 2.42 5.63 8.31
CA SER A 45 1.81 5.94 7.01
C SER A 45 0.66 6.92 7.22
N PHE A 46 0.49 7.87 6.30
CA PHE A 46 -0.56 8.89 6.38
C PHE A 46 -1.13 9.18 4.99
N CYS A 47 -2.35 9.69 4.93
CA CYS A 47 -2.99 10.07 3.67
C CYS A 47 -2.41 11.41 3.17
N PRO A 48 -1.97 11.53 1.91
CA PRO A 48 -1.44 12.78 1.38
C PRO A 48 -2.50 13.89 1.20
N GLY A 49 -3.80 13.53 1.13
CA GLY A 49 -4.91 14.48 1.02
C GLY A 49 -5.34 15.05 2.38
N CYS A 50 -5.90 14.20 3.24
CA CYS A 50 -6.43 14.63 4.54
C CYS A 50 -5.42 14.59 5.70
N ARG A 51 -4.19 14.09 5.48
CA ARG A 51 -3.11 13.97 6.48
C ARG A 51 -3.41 13.10 7.70
N VAL A 52 -4.53 12.36 7.70
CA VAL A 52 -4.81 11.38 8.76
C VAL A 52 -3.79 10.24 8.72
N GLU A 53 -3.41 9.74 9.89
CA GLU A 53 -2.63 8.51 9.98
C GLU A 53 -3.44 7.30 9.54
N ILE A 54 -2.82 6.42 8.74
CA ILE A 54 -3.44 5.20 8.24
C ILE A 54 -3.09 4.07 9.22
N PRO A 55 -4.08 3.41 9.84
CA PRO A 55 -3.83 2.26 10.70
C PRO A 55 -3.29 1.08 9.86
N TRP A 56 -2.45 0.25 10.46
CA TRP A 56 -1.71 -0.82 9.77
C TRP A 56 -2.60 -1.76 8.94
N TYR A 57 -3.79 -2.09 9.43
CA TYR A 57 -4.73 -2.99 8.74
C TYR A 57 -5.35 -2.35 7.48
N ARG A 58 -5.38 -1.01 7.38
CA ARG A 58 -5.78 -0.29 6.17
C ARG A 58 -4.64 -0.12 5.17
N ASN A 59 -3.44 -0.57 5.52
CA ASN A 59 -2.27 -0.52 4.64
C ASN A 59 -1.99 -1.88 3.97
N ILE A 60 -2.91 -2.85 4.06
CA ILE A 60 -2.80 -4.14 3.38
C ILE A 60 -2.91 -3.91 1.86
N PRO A 61 -1.85 -4.19 1.08
CA PRO A 61 -1.81 -3.90 -0.35
C PRO A 61 -2.95 -4.59 -1.10
N LEU A 62 -3.49 -3.92 -2.12
CA LEU A 62 -4.58 -4.37 -2.99
C LEU A 62 -5.93 -4.60 -2.30
N PHE A 63 -5.97 -5.34 -1.18
CA PHE A 63 -7.20 -5.65 -0.44
C PHE A 63 -7.90 -4.38 0.05
N THR A 64 -7.20 -3.55 0.83
CA THR A 64 -7.83 -2.33 1.36
C THR A 64 -8.15 -1.34 0.24
N TRP A 65 -7.27 -1.24 -0.76
CA TRP A 65 -7.48 -0.36 -1.91
C TRP A 65 -8.75 -0.73 -2.70
N LEU A 66 -9.00 -2.03 -2.92
CA LEU A 66 -10.22 -2.52 -3.56
C LEU A 66 -11.47 -2.20 -2.72
N VAL A 67 -11.42 -2.47 -1.40
CA VAL A 67 -12.53 -2.20 -0.48
C VAL A 67 -12.86 -0.70 -0.42
N GLN A 68 -11.83 0.16 -0.36
CA GLN A 68 -12.00 1.62 -0.31
C GLN A 68 -12.13 2.27 -1.69
N ARG A 69 -12.19 1.47 -2.77
CA ARG A 69 -12.34 1.93 -4.16
C ARG A 69 -11.30 2.97 -4.57
N GLY A 70 -10.08 2.80 -4.10
CA GLY A 70 -8.95 3.68 -4.38
C GLY A 70 -8.97 5.05 -3.69
N LYS A 71 -9.86 5.27 -2.71
CA LYS A 71 -9.88 6.49 -1.89
C LYS A 71 -9.49 6.18 -0.45
N CYS A 72 -8.96 7.17 0.27
CA CYS A 72 -8.81 7.05 1.72
C CYS A 72 -10.18 7.09 2.38
N ALA A 73 -10.46 6.18 3.31
CA ALA A 73 -11.72 6.14 4.06
C ALA A 73 -12.02 7.40 4.93
N SER A 74 -11.05 8.30 5.07
CA SER A 74 -11.18 9.56 5.80
C SER A 74 -11.17 10.80 4.89
N CYS A 75 -11.03 10.61 3.58
CA CYS A 75 -11.24 11.69 2.61
C CYS A 75 -12.71 11.68 2.17
N GLU A 76 -13.31 12.86 2.07
CA GLU A 76 -14.61 13.07 1.44
C GLU A 76 -14.55 12.82 -0.09
#